data_AF-A0A059LK25-F1
#
_entry.id   AF-A0A059LK25-F1
#
_cell.length_a   1.000
_cell.length_b   1.000
_cell.length_c   1.000
_cell.angle_alpha   90.00
_cell.angle_beta   90.00
_cell.angle_gamma   90.00
#
_symmetry.space_group_name_H-M   'P 1'
#
loop_
_entity.id
_entity.type
_entity.pdbx_description
1 polymer ?
#
loop_
_entity_poly.entity_id
_entity_poly.type
_entity_poly.pdbx_seq_one_letter_code
_entity_poly.pdbx_strand_id
1 'polypeptide(L)'
;MSLVARTLGRAVGAPLRSAAAREQRRFAGDMPAKPNKFVEDWATRREHLEQEFRWSGKNLTRIAVFGFAIPIAVYKLIVEEYNTLDSAAGRPARDMWGSDGR
;
A
#
# COMPACT_ATOMS: atom_id res chain seq x y z
N MET A 1 -22.86 -77.49 -21.03
CA MET A 1 -23.95 -76.51 -20.82
C MET A 1 -23.95 -76.09 -19.35
N SER A 2 -23.61 -74.84 -19.04
CA SER A 2 -23.97 -74.11 -17.80
C SER A 2 -23.42 -72.68 -17.93
N LEU A 3 -24.22 -71.80 -18.55
CA LEU A 3 -24.85 -70.61 -17.94
C LEU A 3 -23.91 -69.48 -17.51
N VAL A 4 -23.91 -68.47 -18.39
CA VAL A 4 -23.70 -67.04 -18.17
C VAL A 4 -24.47 -66.53 -16.94
N ALA A 5 -23.82 -65.81 -16.03
CA ALA A 5 -24.49 -64.77 -15.22
C ALA A 5 -23.50 -63.76 -14.61
N ARG A 6 -23.41 -62.61 -15.29
CA ARG A 6 -23.65 -61.29 -14.69
C ARG A 6 -22.56 -60.72 -13.77
N THR A 7 -21.60 -60.06 -14.43
CA THR A 7 -21.03 -58.78 -13.97
C THR A 7 -22.15 -57.76 -13.68
N LEU A 8 -21.84 -56.75 -12.84
CA LEU A 8 -22.62 -55.54 -12.51
C LEU A 8 -23.30 -55.50 -11.12
N GLY A 9 -22.50 -55.57 -10.06
CA GLY A 9 -22.83 -54.96 -8.77
C GLY A 9 -22.28 -53.53 -8.71
N ARG A 10 -22.94 -52.63 -9.44
CA ARG A 10 -22.67 -51.19 -9.55
C ARG A 10 -22.69 -50.55 -8.16
N ALA A 11 -21.59 -49.86 -7.83
CA ALA A 11 -21.47 -48.93 -6.72
C ALA A 11 -22.67 -47.97 -6.68
N VAL A 12 -23.51 -48.10 -5.66
CA VAL A 12 -24.59 -47.15 -5.34
C VAL A 12 -24.39 -46.77 -3.88
N GLY A 13 -23.51 -45.81 -3.64
CA GLY A 13 -23.23 -45.32 -2.30
C GLY A 13 -22.02 -44.40 -2.30
N ALA A 14 -22.29 -43.09 -2.34
CA ALA A 14 -21.33 -41.97 -2.35
C ALA A 14 -20.68 -41.66 -3.71
N PRO A 15 -20.70 -40.38 -4.17
CA PRO A 15 -20.39 -39.23 -3.33
C PRO A 15 -21.31 -38.01 -3.58
N LEU A 16 -22.48 -37.94 -2.96
CA LEU A 16 -23.25 -36.68 -2.89
C LEU A 16 -22.75 -35.76 -1.76
N ARG A 17 -21.87 -36.23 -0.87
CA ARG A 17 -21.28 -35.43 0.22
C ARG A 17 -20.02 -34.64 -0.18
N SER A 18 -19.41 -34.89 -1.34
CA SER A 18 -18.18 -34.19 -1.75
C SER A 18 -18.42 -32.90 -2.53
N ALA A 19 -19.66 -32.64 -2.96
CA ALA A 19 -20.03 -31.39 -3.63
C ALA A 19 -20.22 -30.23 -2.62
N ALA A 20 -20.89 -30.50 -1.49
CA ALA A 20 -21.18 -29.48 -0.48
C ALA A 20 -19.95 -28.99 0.30
N ALA A 21 -18.88 -29.79 0.38
CA ALA A 21 -17.64 -29.41 1.08
C ALA A 21 -16.76 -28.40 0.30
N ARG A 22 -17.04 -28.18 -1.00
CA ARG A 22 -16.29 -27.21 -1.83
C ARG A 22 -16.90 -25.80 -1.80
N GLU A 23 -18.10 -25.63 -1.25
CA GLU A 23 -18.89 -24.41 -1.43
C GLU A 23 -18.68 -23.35 -0.34
N GLN A 24 -17.99 -23.67 0.77
CA GLN A 24 -17.86 -22.76 1.91
C GLN A 24 -16.41 -22.54 2.35
N ARG A 25 -15.58 -22.00 1.45
CA ARG A 25 -14.43 -21.17 1.83
C ARG A 25 -14.28 -19.98 0.89
N ARG A 26 -15.40 -19.29 0.61
CA ARG A 26 -15.32 -17.92 0.11
C ARG A 26 -14.95 -17.01 1.27
N PHE A 27 -13.65 -16.92 1.55
CA PHE A 27 -13.13 -15.81 2.34
C PHE A 27 -13.48 -14.51 1.61
N ALA A 28 -13.77 -13.44 2.35
CA ALA A 28 -13.95 -12.11 1.77
C ALA A 28 -12.69 -11.78 0.95
N GLY A 29 -12.80 -11.87 -0.38
CA GLY A 29 -11.65 -12.00 -1.28
C GLY A 29 -11.89 -12.89 -2.51
N ASP A 30 -12.96 -13.70 -2.55
CA ASP A 30 -13.39 -14.43 -3.76
C ASP A 30 -14.09 -13.50 -4.77
N MET A 31 -13.49 -12.34 -5.03
CA MET A 31 -13.85 -11.51 -6.18
C MET A 31 -13.39 -12.25 -7.44
N PRO A 32 -14.17 -12.26 -8.54
CA PRO A 32 -13.80 -12.92 -9.80
C PRO A 32 -12.67 -12.17 -10.54
N ALA A 33 -11.66 -11.71 -9.81
CA ALA A 33 -10.45 -11.09 -10.33
C ALA A 33 -9.40 -12.19 -10.55
N LYS A 34 -8.91 -12.31 -11.78
CA LYS A 34 -7.81 -13.21 -12.09
C LYS A 34 -6.51 -12.59 -11.55
N PRO A 35 -5.79 -13.22 -10.60
CA PRO A 35 -4.55 -12.67 -10.09
C PRO A 35 -3.52 -12.59 -11.22
N ASN A 36 -2.87 -11.43 -11.34
CA ASN A 36 -1.78 -11.23 -12.28
C ASN A 36 -0.46 -11.21 -11.51
N LYS A 37 0.37 -12.24 -11.72
CA LYS A 37 1.66 -12.39 -11.05
C LYS A 37 2.50 -11.11 -11.05
N PHE A 38 2.56 -10.38 -12.16
CA PHE A 38 3.38 -9.16 -12.24
C PHE A 38 2.85 -8.02 -11.38
N VAL A 39 1.52 -7.94 -11.21
CA VAL A 39 0.86 -6.92 -10.38
C VAL A 39 1.04 -7.29 -8.91
N GLU A 40 0.83 -8.55 -8.54
CA GLU A 40 1.01 -9.03 -7.17
C GLU A 40 2.47 -8.90 -6.71
N ASP A 41 3.43 -9.30 -7.55
CA ASP A 41 4.87 -9.17 -7.25
C ASP A 41 5.27 -7.69 -7.09
N TRP A 42 4.73 -6.80 -7.94
CA TRP A 42 4.99 -5.36 -7.84
C TRP A 42 4.38 -4.75 -6.57
N ALA A 43 3.13 -5.10 -6.24
CA ALA A 43 2.47 -4.66 -5.02
C ALA A 43 3.23 -5.12 -3.78
N THR A 44 3.60 -6.41 -3.75
CA THR A 44 4.37 -7.02 -2.65
C THR A 44 5.71 -6.31 -2.44
N ARG A 45 6.43 -5.95 -3.51
CA ARG A 45 7.70 -5.21 -3.40
C ARG A 45 7.53 -3.80 -2.83
N ARG A 46 6.41 -3.13 -3.11
CA ARG A 46 6.14 -1.79 -2.55
C ARG A 46 5.83 -1.86 -1.07
N GLU A 47 5.10 -2.90 -0.66
CA GLU A 47 4.77 -3.13 0.75
C GLU A 47 6.01 -3.46 1.58
N HIS A 48 7.00 -4.13 0.98
CA HIS A 48 8.24 -4.57 1.66
C HIS A 48 9.48 -3.78 1.23
N LEU A 49 9.31 -2.53 0.79
CA LEU A 49 10.39 -1.71 0.24
C LEU A 49 11.52 -1.47 1.26
N GLU A 50 11.22 -1.55 2.56
CA GLU A 50 12.19 -1.47 3.64
C GLU A 50 13.26 -2.57 3.61
N GLN A 51 12.95 -3.75 3.05
CA GLN A 51 13.90 -4.86 2.93
C GLN A 51 14.98 -4.58 1.87
N GLU A 52 14.58 -3.90 0.79
CA GLU A 52 15.46 -3.52 -0.31
C GLU A 52 16.18 -2.18 -0.06
N PHE A 53 15.73 -1.39 0.93
CA PHE A 53 16.33 -0.10 1.24
C PHE A 53 17.79 -0.24 1.71
N ARG A 54 18.62 0.71 1.27
CA ARG A 54 20.03 0.81 1.64
C ARG A 54 20.41 2.24 1.97
N TRP A 55 21.16 2.42 3.04
CA TRP A 55 21.80 3.69 3.38
C TRP A 55 22.96 3.94 2.42
N SER A 56 22.66 4.66 1.35
CA SER A 56 23.65 5.12 0.37
C SER A 56 23.71 6.64 0.39
N GLY A 57 24.84 7.23 -0.04
CA GLY A 57 24.95 8.68 -0.18
C GLY A 57 23.81 9.27 -1.00
N LYS A 58 23.41 8.62 -2.11
CA LYS A 58 22.29 9.04 -2.94
C LYS A 58 20.95 9.08 -2.19
N ASN A 59 20.66 8.08 -1.36
CA ASN A 59 19.42 8.03 -0.58
C ASN A 59 19.45 9.05 0.56
N LEU A 60 20.59 9.22 1.22
CA LEU A 60 20.79 10.26 2.22
C LEU A 60 20.60 11.66 1.64
N THR A 61 21.15 11.95 0.44
CA THR A 61 20.94 13.23 -0.24
C THR A 61 19.45 13.48 -0.53
N ARG A 62 18.71 12.45 -0.99
CA ARG A 62 17.27 12.59 -1.21
C ARG A 62 16.50 12.88 0.07
N ILE A 63 16.82 12.17 1.16
CA ILE A 63 16.20 12.42 2.47
C ILE A 63 16.55 13.83 2.96
N ALA A 64 17.79 14.27 2.81
CA ALA A 64 18.21 15.61 3.21
C ALA A 64 17.46 16.71 2.44
N VAL A 65 17.36 16.56 1.11
CA VAL A 65 16.70 17.56 0.26
C VAL A 65 15.19 17.59 0.49
N PHE A 66 14.52 16.45 0.40
CA PHE A 66 13.06 16.38 0.45
C PHE A 66 12.50 16.34 1.87
N GLY A 67 13.24 15.78 2.82
CA GLY A 67 12.83 15.71 4.23
C GLY A 67 13.14 16.97 5.02
N PHE A 68 14.17 17.74 4.64
CA PHE A 68 14.60 18.91 5.42
C PHE A 68 14.69 20.17 4.58
N ALA A 69 15.52 20.18 3.53
CA ALA A 69 15.85 21.41 2.81
C ALA A 69 14.60 22.08 2.22
N ILE A 70 13.74 21.32 1.54
CA ILE A 70 12.52 21.84 0.92
C ILE A 70 11.53 22.35 1.98
N PRO A 71 11.11 21.57 2.99
CA PRO A 71 10.20 22.06 4.03
C PRO A 71 10.70 23.32 4.74
N ILE A 72 11.99 23.39 5.07
CA ILE A 72 12.60 24.55 5.72
C ILE A 72 12.57 25.77 4.80
N ALA A 73 12.92 25.60 3.52
CA ALA A 73 12.91 26.69 2.55
C ALA A 73 11.49 27.24 2.36
N VAL A 74 10.49 26.37 2.18
CA VAL A 74 9.08 26.75 2.05
C VAL A 74 8.61 27.52 3.28
N TYR A 75 8.93 27.02 4.49
CA TYR A 75 8.58 27.72 5.72
C TYR A 75 9.17 29.13 5.76
N LYS A 76 10.46 29.30 5.47
CA LYS A 76 11.11 30.61 5.49
C LYS A 76 10.51 31.58 4.48
N LEU A 77 10.23 31.11 3.26
CA LEU A 77 9.61 31.93 2.21
C LEU A 77 8.22 32.43 2.64
N ILE A 78 7.41 31.56 3.24
CA ILE A 78 6.07 31.91 3.72
C ILE A 78 6.16 32.94 4.86
N VAL A 79 7.06 32.74 5.82
CA VAL A 79 7.26 33.69 6.93
C VAL A 79 7.68 35.07 6.40
N GLU A 80 8.63 35.11 5.46
CA GLU A 80 9.09 36.34 4.83
C GLU A 80 7.98 37.06 4.06
N GLU A 81 7.16 36.32 3.32
CA GLU A 81 5.99 36.85 2.62
C GLU A 81 5.00 37.47 3.61
N TYR A 82 4.66 36.79 4.69
CA TYR A 82 3.76 37.32 5.71
C TYR A 82 4.31 38.59 6.38
N ASN A 83 5.60 38.60 6.73
CA ASN A 83 6.23 39.76 7.33
C ASN A 83 6.22 40.97 6.38
N THR A 84 6.44 40.74 5.10
CA THR A 84 6.38 41.78 4.07
C THR A 84 4.97 42.35 3.95
N LEU A 85 3.95 41.50 3.92
CA LEU A 85 2.55 41.90 3.84
C LEU A 85 2.08 42.65 5.10
N ASP A 86 2.50 42.20 6.28
CA ASP A 86 2.15 42.86 7.54
C ASP A 86 2.85 44.22 7.69
N SER A 87 4.12 44.32 7.26
CA SER A 87 4.85 45.59 7.21
C SER A 87 4.16 46.59 6.27
N ALA A 88 3.74 46.14 5.09
CA ALA A 88 3.01 46.97 4.14
C ALA A 88 1.63 47.42 4.67
N ALA A 89 1.00 46.62 5.53
CA ALA A 89 -0.27 46.92 6.18
C ALA A 89 -0.12 47.72 7.49
N GLY A 90 1.11 48.05 7.91
CA GLY A 90 1.38 48.73 9.19
C GLY A 90 1.06 47.88 10.43
N ARG A 91 1.04 46.55 10.30
CA ARG A 91 0.82 45.61 11.40
C ARG A 91 2.16 45.19 12.02
N PRO A 92 2.20 44.91 13.34
CA PRO A 92 3.40 44.40 13.98
C PRO A 92 3.76 43.01 13.40
N ALA A 93 5.06 42.72 13.33
CA ALA A 93 5.55 41.42 12.91
C ALA A 93 5.01 40.30 13.82
N ARG A 94 4.63 39.18 13.22
CA ARG A 94 4.11 38.04 13.98
C ARG A 94 5.27 37.22 14.53
N ASP A 95 5.14 36.78 15.76
CA ASP A 95 6.05 35.80 16.33
C ASP A 95 5.80 34.44 15.68
N MET A 96 6.71 34.00 14.82
CA MET A 96 6.70 32.68 14.22
C MET A 96 7.98 31.95 14.59
N TRP A 97 7.96 30.62 14.53
CA TRP A 97 9.12 29.81 14.89
C TRP A 97 10.39 30.30 14.17
N GLY A 98 11.37 30.76 14.94
CA GLY A 98 12.67 31.19 14.42
C GLY A 98 12.68 32.53 13.67
N SER A 99 11.56 33.25 13.62
CA SER A 99 11.52 34.66 13.25
C SER A 99 11.04 35.45 14.46
N ASP A 100 11.98 36.07 15.16
CA ASP A 100 11.63 36.99 16.25
C ASP A 100 10.80 38.13 15.66
N GLY A 101 9.55 38.29 16.11
CA GLY A 101 8.64 39.36 15.70
C GLY A 101 9.03 40.75 16.25
N ARG A 102 10.33 41.05 16.28
CA ARG A 102 10.92 42.29 16.80
C ARG A 102 11.33 43.23 15.68
#